data_AF-A0A840D8H5-F1
#
_entry.id   AF-A0A840D8H5-F1
#
_cell.length_a   1.000
_cell.length_b   1.000
_cell.length_c   1.000
_cell.angle_alpha   90.00
_cell.angle_beta   90.00
_cell.angle_gamma   90.00
#
_symmetry.space_group_name_H-M   'P 1'
#
loop_
_entity.id
_entity.type
_entity.pdbx_description
1 polymer ?
#
loop_
_entity_poly.entity_id
_entity_poly.type
_entity_poly.pdbx_seq_one_letter_code
_entity_poly.pdbx_strand_id
1 'polypeptide(L)'
;MENGFRELSVVELQKLARLYNITVDELINPEEITPREVVIEDKSAIEQIRLIQQLDEKDKQIIFRLIDKMLTNKKTESSSKRIWRFSRLTLL
;
A
#
# COMPACT_ATOMS: atom_id res chain seq x y z
N MET A 1 -44.92 0.39 -7.38
CA MET A 1 -43.59 -0.23 -7.36
C MET A 1 -42.58 0.90 -7.53
N GLU A 2 -42.04 1.38 -6.41
CA GLU A 2 -40.94 2.34 -6.39
C GLU A 2 -39.65 1.54 -6.59
N ASN A 3 -39.31 1.25 -7.85
CA ASN A 3 -37.98 0.77 -8.13
C ASN A 3 -37.08 2.01 -8.11
N GLY A 4 -36.38 2.19 -6.99
CA GLY A 4 -35.53 3.34 -6.64
C GLY A 4 -34.33 3.56 -7.55
N PHE A 5 -34.59 3.88 -8.82
CA PHE A 5 -33.60 4.43 -9.74
C PHE A 5 -33.50 5.93 -9.49
N ARG A 6 -32.63 6.33 -8.55
CA ARG A 6 -32.14 7.71 -8.55
C ARG A 6 -31.16 7.84 -9.71
N GLU A 7 -31.44 8.77 -10.62
CA GLU A 7 -30.47 9.20 -11.61
C GLU A 7 -29.29 9.82 -10.86
N LEU A 8 -28.14 9.12 -10.88
CA LEU A 8 -26.90 9.65 -10.33
C LEU A 8 -26.41 10.78 -11.23
N SER A 9 -26.06 11.92 -10.64
CA SER A 9 -25.40 12.98 -11.39
C SER A 9 -24.03 12.51 -11.89
N VAL A 10 -23.57 13.09 -13.00
CA VAL A 10 -22.22 12.83 -13.55
C VAL A 10 -21.13 13.09 -12.49
N VAL A 11 -21.37 14.05 -11.59
CA VAL A 11 -20.46 14.39 -10.49
C VAL A 11 -20.38 13.25 -9.45
N GLU A 12 -21.50 12.61 -9.14
CA GLU A 12 -21.55 11.48 -8.20
C GLU A 12 -20.92 10.23 -8.80
N LEU A 13 -21.16 9.96 -10.08
CA LEU A 13 -20.49 8.90 -10.85
C LEU A 13 -18.97 9.07 -10.84
N GLN A 14 -18.47 10.29 -11.06
CA GLN A 14 -17.03 10.57 -10.99
C GLN A 14 -16.45 10.37 -9.59
N LYS A 15 -17.19 10.69 -8.52
CA LYS A 15 -16.76 10.44 -7.14
C LYS A 15 -16.66 8.96 -6.83
N LEU A 16 -17.64 8.17 -7.28
CA LEU A 16 -17.66 6.70 -7.10
C LEU A 16 -16.51 6.05 -7.89
N ALA A 17 -16.30 6.43 -9.15
CA ALA A 17 -15.18 5.97 -9.96
C ALA A 17 -13.82 6.21 -9.26
N ARG A 18 -13.61 7.42 -8.72
CA ARG A 18 -12.41 7.74 -7.93
C ARG A 18 -12.30 6.97 -6.62
N LEU A 19 -13.42 6.75 -5.93
CA LEU A 19 -13.46 6.00 -4.67
C LEU A 19 -13.01 4.55 -4.87
N TYR A 20 -13.55 3.90 -5.90
CA TYR A 20 -13.25 2.51 -6.25
C TYR A 20 -12.01 2.36 -7.14
N ASN A 21 -11.36 3.47 -7.50
CA ASN A 21 -10.17 3.52 -8.34
C ASN A 21 -10.37 2.82 -9.70
N ILE A 22 -11.55 2.99 -10.29
CA ILE A 22 -11.93 2.52 -11.62
C ILE A 22 -12.34 3.72 -12.48
N THR A 23 -12.40 3.54 -13.80
CA THR A 23 -12.92 4.56 -14.72
C THR A 23 -14.45 4.62 -14.67
N VAL A 24 -15.02 5.74 -15.09
CA VAL A 24 -16.49 5.90 -15.16
C VAL A 24 -17.09 4.90 -16.16
N ASP A 25 -16.37 4.60 -17.24
CA ASP A 25 -16.76 3.60 -18.24
C ASP A 25 -16.82 2.18 -17.64
N GLU A 26 -15.81 1.80 -16.85
CA GLU A 26 -15.78 0.54 -16.10
C GLU A 26 -16.90 0.44 -15.04
N LEU A 27 -17.33 1.57 -14.48
CA LEU A 27 -18.40 1.63 -13.48
C LEU A 27 -19.80 1.46 -14.10
N ILE A 28 -20.00 1.90 -15.35
CA ILE A 28 -21.30 1.82 -16.05
C ILE A 28 -21.43 0.57 -16.94
N ASN A 29 -20.30 0.04 -17.44
CA ASN A 29 -20.23 -1.12 -18.34
C ASN A 29 -19.36 -2.24 -17.75
N PRO A 30 -19.76 -2.90 -16.65
CA PRO A 30 -18.95 -3.89 -15.96
C PRO A 30 -18.75 -5.21 -16.73
N GLU A 31 -19.56 -5.49 -17.76
CA GLU A 31 -19.50 -6.75 -18.51
C GLU A 31 -18.55 -6.74 -19.72
N GLU A 32 -18.11 -5.55 -20.17
CA GLU A 32 -17.18 -5.41 -21.31
C GLU A 32 -15.70 -5.36 -20.90
N ILE A 33 -15.41 -5.36 -19.60
CA ILE A 33 -14.05 -5.17 -19.08
C ILE A 33 -13.37 -6.51 -18.78
N THR A 34 -12.26 -6.75 -19.48
CA THR A 34 -11.26 -7.74 -19.09
C THR A 34 -10.75 -7.38 -17.69
N PRO A 35 -10.74 -8.29 -16.69
CA PRO A 35 -10.29 -7.97 -15.35
C PRO A 35 -8.86 -7.41 -15.39
N ARG A 36 -8.71 -6.10 -15.19
CA ARG A 36 -7.41 -5.50 -14.96
C ARG A 36 -7.06 -5.73 -13.51
N GLU A 37 -5.83 -6.17 -13.28
CA GLU A 37 -5.28 -6.36 -11.95
C GLU A 37 -5.27 -5.01 -11.22
N VAL A 38 -6.32 -4.76 -10.44
CA VAL A 38 -6.36 -3.62 -9.53
C VAL A 38 -5.38 -3.96 -8.41
N VAL A 39 -4.14 -3.50 -8.55
CA VAL A 39 -3.22 -3.44 -7.42
C VAL A 39 -3.82 -2.41 -6.48
N ILE A 40 -4.59 -2.88 -5.50
CA ILE A 40 -4.96 -2.07 -4.35
C ILE A 40 -3.64 -1.79 -3.63
N GLU A 41 -2.94 -0.74 -4.04
CA GLU A 41 -1.77 -0.26 -3.31
C GLU A 41 -2.24 0.06 -1.90
N ASP A 42 -1.56 -0.51 -0.91
CA ASP A 42 -1.84 -0.29 0.50
C ASP A 42 -1.57 1.18 0.83
N LYS A 43 -2.61 2.03 0.67
CA LYS A 43 -2.57 3.49 0.82
C LYS A 43 -2.07 3.91 2.21
N SER A 44 -2.06 3.00 3.18
CA SER A 44 -1.51 3.21 4.52
C SER A 44 -0.03 3.61 4.49
N ALA A 45 0.78 2.96 3.66
CA ALA A 45 2.22 3.24 3.60
C ALA A 45 2.52 4.64 3.00
N ILE A 46 1.76 5.01 1.97
CA ILE A 46 1.90 6.31 1.30
C ILE A 46 1.50 7.44 2.27
N GLU A 47 0.40 7.28 3.00
CA GLU A 47 -0.05 8.27 3.96
C GLU A 47 0.93 8.42 5.13
N GLN A 48 1.50 7.32 5.63
CA GLN A 48 2.55 7.37 6.66
C GLN A 48 3.78 8.15 6.18
N ILE A 49 4.25 7.91 4.94
CA ILE A 49 5.37 8.68 4.36
C ILE A 49 5.01 10.16 4.24
N ARG A 50 3.79 10.47 3.80
CA ARG A 50 3.31 11.85 3.66
C ARG A 50 3.30 12.60 5.00
N LEU A 51 2.84 11.95 6.08
CA LEU A 51 2.85 12.51 7.43
C LEU A 51 4.28 12.74 7.95
N ILE A 52 5.20 11.78 7.72
CA ILE A 52 6.62 11.93 8.10
C ILE A 52 7.26 13.12 7.36
N GLN A 53 6.89 13.36 6.10
CA GLN A 53 7.40 14.49 5.33
C GLN A 53 6.94 15.85 5.86
N GLN A 54 5.80 15.90 6.56
CA GLN A 54 5.27 17.13 7.16
C GLN A 54 5.87 17.47 8.52
N LEU A 55 6.62 16.55 9.14
CA LEU A 55 7.36 16.81 10.37
C LEU A 55 8.47 17.84 10.14
N ASP A 56 8.87 18.51 11.22
CA ASP A 56 10.07 19.34 11.22
C ASP A 56 11.32 18.51 10.91
N GLU A 57 12.37 19.20 10.45
CA GLU A 57 13.60 18.56 9.98
C GLU A 57 14.24 17.68 11.07
N LYS A 58 14.17 18.08 12.34
CA LYS A 58 14.80 17.34 13.43
C LYS A 58 14.05 16.02 13.68
N ASP A 59 12.74 16.07 13.81
CA ASP A 59 11.92 14.90 14.10
C ASP A 59 11.88 13.92 12.93
N LYS A 60 11.81 14.44 11.70
CA LYS A 60 11.94 13.67 10.46
C LYS A 60 13.25 12.88 10.40
N GLN A 61 14.38 13.52 10.72
CA GLN A 61 15.69 12.86 10.74
C GLN A 61 15.80 11.78 11.82
N ILE A 62 15.16 11.98 12.98
CA ILE A 62 15.10 10.96 14.04
C ILE A 62 14.34 9.73 13.56
N ILE A 63 13.18 9.92 12.91
CA ILE A 63 12.39 8.81 12.38
C ILE A 63 13.18 8.03 11.32
N PHE A 64 13.84 8.70 10.37
CA PHE A 64 14.63 8.00 9.36
C PHE A 64 15.77 7.18 9.97
N ARG A 65 16.50 7.73 10.94
CA ARG A 65 17.54 6.98 11.66
C ARG A 65 16.99 5.77 12.40
N LEU A 66 15.78 5.88 12.98
CA LEU A 66 15.12 4.76 13.64
C LEU A 66 14.78 3.65 12.64
N ILE A 67 14.22 4.01 11.48
CA ILE A 67 13.92 3.07 10.40
C ILE A 67 15.19 2.35 9.94
N ASP A 68 16.27 3.08 9.67
CA ASP A 68 17.55 2.51 9.27
C ASP A 68 18.12 1.54 10.30
N LYS A 69 18.05 1.92 11.59
CA LYS A 69 18.47 1.05 12.70
C LYS A 69 17.66 -0.24 12.73
N MET A 70 16.34 -0.17 12.59
CA MET A 70 15.46 -1.36 12.62
C MET A 70 15.71 -2.28 11.42
N LEU A 71 15.89 -1.71 10.22
CA LEU A 71 16.21 -2.47 9.01
C LEU A 71 17.58 -3.17 9.11
N THR A 72 18.57 -2.47 9.66
CA THR A 72 19.91 -3.03 9.89
C THR A 72 19.85 -4.22 10.83
N ASN A 73 19.14 -4.09 11.97
CA ASN A 73 19.00 -5.18 12.95
C ASN A 73 18.32 -6.43 12.35
N LYS A 74 17.30 -6.23 11.50
CA LYS A 74 16.63 -7.35 10.81
C LYS A 74 17.59 -8.08 9.86
N LYS A 75 18.41 -7.34 9.10
CA LYS A 75 19.39 -7.90 8.17
C LYS A 75 20.50 -8.65 8.90
N THR A 76 21.00 -8.12 10.01
CA THR A 76 22.06 -8.75 10.81
C THR A 76 21.56 -10.03 11.47
N GLU A 77 20.34 -10.04 12.02
CA GLU A 77 19.76 -11.25 12.59
C GLU A 77 19.53 -12.34 11.53
N SER A 78 19.05 -11.95 10.35
CA SER A 78 18.88 -12.89 9.23
C SER A 78 20.22 -13.48 8.77
N SER A 79 21.28 -12.66 8.74
CA SER A 79 22.62 -13.08 8.37
C SER A 79 23.23 -14.01 9.43
N SER A 80 23.10 -13.67 10.71
CA SER A 80 23.53 -14.53 11.82
C SER A 80 22.83 -15.88 11.83
N LYS A 81 21.51 -15.92 11.63
CA LYS A 81 20.74 -17.18 11.54
C LYS A 81 21.23 -18.08 10.40
N ARG A 82 21.58 -17.50 9.25
CA ARG A 82 22.12 -18.25 8.10
C ARG A 82 23.49 -18.85 8.41
N ILE A 83 24.39 -18.08 9.02
CA ILE A 83 25.73 -18.53 9.41
C ILE A 83 25.63 -19.68 10.42
N TRP A 84 24.77 -19.54 11.44
CA TRP A 84 24.54 -20.59 12.44
C TRP A 84 23.99 -21.89 11.84
N ARG A 85 23.07 -21.80 10.88
CA ARG A 85 22.57 -22.98 10.16
C ARG A 85 23.65 -23.65 9.32
N PHE A 86 24.50 -22.86 8.66
CA PHE A 86 25.59 -23.40 7.85
C PHE A 86 26.64 -24.10 8.72
N SER A 87 27.07 -23.47 9.81
CA SER A 87 28.05 -24.05 10.75
C SER A 87 27.53 -25.33 11.41
N ARG A 88 26.24 -25.42 11.70
CA ARG A 88 25.62 -26.63 12.28
C ARG A 88 25.50 -27.77 11.26
N LEU A 89 25.34 -27.47 9.97
CA LEU A 89 25.27 -28.47 8.89
C LEU A 89 26.65 -29.01 8.50
N THR A 90 27.73 -28.25 8.69
CA THR A 90 29.11 -28.69 8.40
C THR A 90 29.75 -29.51 9.53
N LEU A 91 29.10 -29.60 10.69
CA LEU A 91 29.55 -30.35 11.88
C LEU A 91 28.81 -31.70 12.06
N LEU A 92 27.95 -32.09 11.12
CA LEU A 92 27.27 -33.39 11.02
C LEU A 92 27.85 -34.18 9.86
#